data_AF-A0A562J3F5-F1
#
_entry.id   AF-A0A562J3F5-F1
#
_cell.length_a   1.000
_cell.length_b   1.000
_cell.length_c   1.000
_cell.angle_alpha   90.00
_cell.angle_beta   90.00
_cell.angle_gamma   90.00
#
_symmetry.space_group_name_H-M   'P 1'
#
loop_
_entity.id
_entity.type
_entity.pdbx_description
1 polymer ?
#
loop_
_entity_poly.entity_id
_entity_poly.type
_entity_poly.pdbx_seq_one_letter_code
_entity_poly.pdbx_strand_id
1 'polypeptide(L)'
;MVVQQKPNRNPKIANQYGKIGFGHGPIIAAETQKYMLHFWGDKEILTKPLKVIGVRKETGKEITVFQSAGSNQLSPNLGANHHKPSAMMLPSAGLCRLEGYFGDELFGNVVVNVMEK
;
A
#
# COMPACT_ATOMS: atom_id res chain seq x y z
N MET A 1 -30.64 -0.84 -9.92
CA MET A 1 -30.29 0.15 -8.87
C MET A 1 -28.79 0.40 -8.99
N VAL A 2 -28.40 1.45 -9.71
CA VAL A 2 -26.98 1.77 -9.95
C VAL A 2 -26.50 2.60 -8.77
N VAL A 3 -25.64 2.02 -7.92
CA VAL A 3 -24.98 2.78 -6.85
C VAL A 3 -23.97 3.70 -7.53
N GLN A 4 -24.35 4.96 -7.74
CA GLN A 4 -23.41 6.03 -8.06
C GLN A 4 -22.52 6.23 -6.83
N GLN A 5 -21.34 5.63 -6.85
CA GLN A 5 -20.31 5.90 -5.85
C GLN A 5 -19.77 7.31 -6.10
N LYS A 6 -19.86 8.16 -5.07
CA LYS A 6 -19.47 9.57 -5.14
C LYS A 6 -17.99 9.69 -5.53
N PRO A 7 -17.61 10.61 -6.43
CA PRO A 7 -16.22 10.82 -6.79
C PRO A 7 -15.43 11.27 -5.56
N ASN A 8 -14.32 10.57 -5.29
CA ASN A 8 -13.41 10.88 -4.20
C ASN A 8 -12.80 12.28 -4.44
N ARG A 9 -13.08 13.24 -3.53
CA ARG A 9 -12.70 14.67 -3.69
C ARG A 9 -11.24 14.98 -3.34
N ASN A 10 -10.35 13.97 -3.24
CA ASN A 10 -8.93 14.23 -2.97
C ASN A 10 -8.01 13.43 -3.92
N PRO A 11 -7.75 13.96 -5.14
CA PRO A 11 -7.08 13.21 -6.22
C PRO A 11 -5.56 13.04 -6.05
N LYS A 12 -4.97 13.41 -4.91
CA LYS A 12 -3.50 13.45 -4.76
C LYS A 12 -2.85 12.17 -4.18
N ILE A 13 -3.62 11.25 -3.59
CA ILE A 13 -3.06 10.07 -2.87
C ILE A 13 -3.64 8.74 -3.37
N ALA A 14 -4.82 8.75 -3.99
CA ALA A 14 -5.46 7.55 -4.52
C ALA A 14 -5.19 7.42 -6.02
N ASN A 15 -4.64 6.28 -6.46
CA ASN A 15 -4.71 5.92 -7.87
C ASN A 15 -6.20 5.76 -8.28
N GLN A 16 -6.50 5.85 -9.57
CA GLN A 16 -7.85 5.81 -10.14
C GLN A 16 -8.63 4.48 -9.91
N TYR A 17 -8.06 3.53 -9.16
CA TYR A 17 -8.65 2.26 -8.72
C TYR A 17 -8.49 2.05 -7.18
N GLY A 18 -8.24 3.15 -6.45
CA GLY A 18 -7.39 3.25 -5.24
C GLY A 18 -7.92 2.73 -3.92
N LYS A 19 -7.59 1.47 -3.64
CA LYS A 19 -7.66 0.88 -2.30
C LYS A 19 -6.43 1.15 -1.44
N ILE A 20 -5.26 1.41 -2.04
CA ILE A 20 -3.99 1.63 -1.33
C ILE A 20 -3.29 2.89 -1.87
N GLY A 21 -2.77 3.72 -0.95
CA GLY A 21 -1.95 4.90 -1.26
C GLY A 21 -0.69 4.94 -0.40
N PHE A 22 0.41 5.45 -0.95
CA PHE A 22 1.71 5.57 -0.27
C PHE A 22 2.02 7.05 -0.03
N GLY A 23 2.59 7.34 1.15
CA GLY A 23 3.10 8.67 1.47
C GLY A 23 4.17 9.16 0.48
N HIS A 24 4.33 10.48 0.39
CA HIS A 24 5.20 11.14 -0.58
C HIS A 24 6.69 10.90 -0.32
N GLY A 25 7.47 10.70 -1.39
CA GLY A 25 8.93 10.63 -1.37
C GLY A 25 9.48 9.62 -2.38
N PRO A 26 10.73 9.76 -2.85
CA PRO A 26 11.37 8.71 -3.64
C PRO A 26 11.54 7.44 -2.80
N ILE A 27 11.50 6.30 -3.47
CA ILE A 27 11.88 5.02 -2.88
C ILE A 27 13.29 4.71 -3.38
N ILE A 28 14.24 4.60 -2.46
CA ILE A 28 15.66 4.40 -2.78
C ILE A 28 16.02 2.93 -2.50
N ALA A 29 16.72 2.32 -3.45
CA ALA A 29 17.18 0.96 -3.34
C ALA A 29 18.11 0.78 -2.13
N ALA A 30 17.97 -0.35 -1.44
CA ALA A 30 18.75 -0.74 -0.27
C ALA A 30 18.72 0.24 0.92
N GLU A 31 17.75 1.17 0.94
CA GLU A 31 17.51 2.07 2.06
C GLU A 31 16.22 1.69 2.79
N THR A 32 16.26 1.66 4.12
CA THR A 32 15.05 1.52 4.94
C THR A 32 14.43 2.89 5.13
N GLN A 33 13.26 3.09 4.52
CA GLN A 33 12.54 4.36 4.56
C GLN A 33 11.16 4.17 5.21
N LYS A 34 10.68 5.24 5.87
CA LYS A 34 9.37 5.25 6.52
C LYS A 34 8.32 5.76 5.56
N TYR A 35 7.24 5.00 5.39
CA TYR A 35 6.09 5.41 4.60
C TYR A 35 4.79 5.22 5.37
N MET A 36 3.86 6.14 5.12
CA MET A 36 2.49 6.01 5.60
C MET A 36 1.66 5.34 4.51
N LEU A 37 1.22 4.12 4.80
CA LEU A 37 0.30 3.37 3.95
C LEU A 37 -1.12 3.79 4.29
N HIS A 38 -1.89 4.18 3.28
CA HIS A 38 -3.28 4.60 3.41
C HIS A 38 -4.19 3.60 2.71
N PHE A 39 -5.31 3.24 3.34
CA PHE A 39 -6.22 2.21 2.86
C PHE A 39 -7.68 2.68 2.85
N TRP A 40 -8.40 2.38 1.76
CA TRP A 40 -9.82 2.69 1.57
C TRP A 40 -10.62 1.41 1.38
N GLY A 41 -11.50 1.09 2.33
CA GLY A 41 -12.28 -0.14 2.33
C GLY A 41 -12.94 -0.43 3.68
N ASP A 42 -13.51 -1.63 3.78
CA ASP A 42 -14.35 -2.03 4.91
C ASP A 42 -13.55 -2.41 6.14
N LYS A 43 -14.12 -2.12 7.32
CA LYS A 43 -13.50 -2.38 8.62
C LYS A 43 -13.08 -3.86 8.74
N GLU A 44 -13.97 -4.78 8.40
CA GLU A 44 -13.77 -6.23 8.53
C GLU A 44 -12.53 -6.74 7.79
N ILE A 45 -12.19 -6.10 6.66
CA ILE A 45 -10.98 -6.39 5.89
C ILE A 45 -9.79 -5.67 6.52
N LEU A 46 -9.90 -4.36 6.73
CA LEU A 46 -8.79 -3.50 7.17
C LEU A 46 -8.31 -3.80 8.60
N THR A 47 -9.05 -4.57 9.39
CA THR A 47 -8.65 -5.04 10.72
C THR A 47 -7.88 -6.36 10.72
N LYS A 48 -7.84 -7.09 9.59
CA LYS A 48 -7.04 -8.32 9.45
C LYS A 48 -5.53 -8.01 9.47
N PRO A 49 -4.64 -9.00 9.68
CA PRO A 49 -3.20 -8.82 9.53
C PRO A 49 -2.84 -8.28 8.14
N LEU A 50 -1.93 -7.30 8.08
CA LEU A 50 -1.49 -6.71 6.81
C LEU A 50 -0.15 -7.31 6.40
N LYS A 51 -0.04 -7.73 5.14
CA LYS A 51 1.21 -8.09 4.48
C LYS A 51 1.36 -7.29 3.20
N VAL A 52 2.55 -6.72 2.97
CA VAL A 52 2.88 -6.03 1.73
C VAL A 52 3.99 -6.81 1.02
N ILE A 53 3.71 -7.25 -0.20
CA ILE A 53 4.65 -7.95 -1.07
C ILE A 53 5.10 -7.02 -2.18
N GLY A 54 6.39 -6.96 -2.45
CA GLY A 54 6.94 -6.30 -3.63
C GLY A 54 7.28 -7.33 -4.70
N VAL A 55 6.71 -7.17 -5.89
CA VAL A 55 6.93 -8.01 -7.06
C VAL A 55 7.72 -7.22 -8.09
N ARG A 56 8.95 -7.66 -8.39
CA ARG A 56 9.78 -7.01 -9.41
C ARG A 56 9.24 -7.27 -10.80
N LYS A 57 9.12 -6.21 -11.62
CA LYS A 57 8.58 -6.32 -12.98
C LYS A 57 9.41 -7.26 -13.87
N GLU A 58 10.74 -7.16 -13.78
CA GLU A 58 11.65 -7.86 -14.70
C GLU A 58 11.83 -9.34 -14.36
N THR A 59 11.92 -9.66 -13.06
CA THR A 59 12.26 -11.01 -12.61
C THR A 59 11.06 -11.77 -12.05
N GLY A 60 9.94 -11.09 -11.77
CA GLY A 60 8.82 -11.66 -11.03
C GLY A 60 9.15 -11.99 -9.57
N LYS A 61 10.36 -11.66 -9.09
CA LYS A 61 10.80 -12.01 -7.74
C LYS A 61 9.95 -11.26 -6.71
N GLU A 62 9.42 -12.01 -5.76
CA GLU A 62 8.66 -11.49 -4.65
C GLU A 62 9.55 -11.26 -3.42
N ILE A 63 9.26 -10.19 -2.69
CA ILE A 63 9.86 -9.91 -1.39
C ILE A 63 8.78 -9.41 -0.44
N THR A 64 8.79 -9.89 0.80
CA THR A 64 7.95 -9.30 1.84
C THR A 64 8.57 -7.98 2.28
N VAL A 65 7.87 -6.88 1.99
CA VAL A 65 8.36 -5.50 2.22
C VAL A 65 7.90 -4.99 3.58
N PHE A 66 6.71 -5.41 4.04
CA PHE A 66 6.18 -5.03 5.34
C PHE A 66 5.17 -6.06 5.83
N GLN A 67 5.12 -6.28 7.14
CA GLN A 67 4.08 -7.07 7.79
C GLN A 67 3.66 -6.42 9.11
N SER A 68 2.38 -6.53 9.44
CA SER A 68 1.87 -6.14 10.74
C SER A 68 0.71 -7.04 11.17
N ALA A 69 0.59 -7.24 12.48
CA ALA A 69 -0.57 -7.92 13.06
C ALA A 69 -1.86 -7.14 12.76
N GLY A 70 -3.00 -7.84 12.85
CA GLY A 70 -4.31 -7.22 12.77
C GLY A 70 -4.54 -6.21 13.90
N SER A 71 -5.59 -5.43 13.77
CA SER A 71 -5.98 -4.46 14.80
C SER A 71 -7.47 -4.45 15.02
N ASN A 72 -7.92 -4.24 16.26
CA ASN A 72 -9.36 -4.20 16.57
C ASN A 72 -10.01 -2.85 16.23
N GLN A 73 -9.19 -1.87 15.81
CA GLN A 73 -9.61 -0.51 15.52
C GLN A 73 -9.05 -0.06 14.18
N LEU A 74 -9.81 0.81 13.51
CA LEU A 74 -9.34 1.57 12.37
C LEU A 74 -8.64 2.83 12.84
N SER A 75 -7.80 3.37 11.98
CA SER A 75 -7.04 4.59 12.20
C SER A 75 -7.19 5.48 10.97
N PRO A 76 -8.32 6.18 10.81
CA PRO A 76 -8.54 7.04 9.65
C PRO A 76 -7.51 8.17 9.59
N ASN A 77 -7.02 8.51 8.40
CA ASN A 77 -6.11 9.63 8.19
C ASN A 77 -6.15 10.11 6.74
N LEU A 78 -6.07 11.43 6.50
CA LEU A 78 -6.08 12.04 5.16
C LEU A 78 -7.19 11.54 4.21
N GLY A 79 -8.36 11.22 4.75
CA GLY A 79 -9.51 10.69 4.00
C GLY A 79 -9.49 9.17 3.77
N ALA A 80 -8.44 8.46 4.19
CA ALA A 80 -8.39 7.00 4.23
C ALA A 80 -9.16 6.46 5.43
N ASN A 81 -9.74 5.26 5.27
CA ASN A 81 -10.42 4.56 6.36
C ASN A 81 -9.42 3.99 7.38
N HIS A 82 -8.21 3.63 6.93
CA HIS A 82 -7.13 3.19 7.78
C HIS A 82 -5.77 3.67 7.26
N HIS A 83 -4.81 3.85 8.17
CA HIS A 83 -3.41 4.01 7.81
C HIS A 83 -2.51 3.14 8.69
N LYS A 84 -1.34 2.79 8.18
CA LYS A 84 -0.27 2.12 8.94
C LYS A 84 1.07 2.80 8.64
N PRO A 85 1.82 3.24 9.67
CA PRO A 85 3.23 3.56 9.48
C PRO A 85 3.98 2.27 9.17
N SER A 86 4.88 2.33 8.19
CA SER A 86 5.69 1.20 7.76
C SER A 86 7.15 1.63 7.61
N ALA A 87 8.07 0.75 8.01
CA ALA A 87 9.47 0.86 7.64
C ALA A 87 9.72 -0.20 6.57
N MET A 88 10.09 0.23 5.37
CA MET A 88 10.18 -0.61 4.19
C MET A 88 11.55 -0.44 3.52
N MET A 89 12.07 -1.53 2.97
CA MET A 89 13.30 -1.54 2.19
C MET A 89 13.10 -2.40 0.95
N LEU A 90 13.47 -1.86 -0.22
CA LEU A 90 13.46 -2.58 -1.49
C LEU A 90 14.90 -2.77 -1.97
N PRO A 91 15.35 -4.01 -2.25
CA PRO A 91 16.79 -4.27 -2.37
C PRO A 91 17.43 -3.89 -3.71
N SER A 92 16.66 -3.45 -4.72
CA SER A 92 17.23 -2.90 -5.96
C SER A 92 16.29 -1.88 -6.58
N ALA A 93 16.86 -1.05 -7.46
CA ALA A 93 16.10 -0.16 -8.29
C ALA A 93 15.24 -0.90 -9.33
N GLY A 94 14.37 -0.13 -9.98
CA GLY A 94 13.46 -0.58 -11.03
C GLY A 94 11.99 -0.55 -10.64
N LEU A 95 11.13 -0.94 -11.58
CA LEU A 95 9.70 -0.99 -11.37
C LEU A 95 9.32 -2.16 -10.47
N CYS A 96 8.61 -1.86 -9.39
CA CYS A 96 8.13 -2.83 -8.42
C CYS A 96 6.62 -2.64 -8.23
N ARG A 97 5.85 -3.74 -8.28
CA ARG A 97 4.44 -3.74 -7.90
C ARG A 97 4.33 -4.12 -6.43
N LEU A 98 3.81 -3.21 -5.62
CA LEU A 98 3.52 -3.46 -4.22
C LEU A 98 2.08 -3.93 -4.08
N GLU A 99 1.91 -5.11 -3.53
CA GLU A 99 0.64 -5.79 -3.32
C GLU A 99 0.35 -5.83 -1.82
N GLY A 100 -0.77 -5.23 -1.41
CA GLY A 100 -1.23 -5.26 -0.03
C GLY A 100 -2.27 -6.35 0.16
N TYR A 101 -2.04 -7.18 1.17
CA TYR A 101 -2.91 -8.28 1.56
C TYR A 101 -3.42 -8.04 2.98
N PHE A 102 -4.72 -8.26 3.18
CA PHE A 102 -5.34 -8.27 4.50
C PHE A 102 -5.82 -9.69 4.80
N GLY A 103 -5.15 -10.38 5.72
CA GLY A 103 -5.19 -11.83 5.82
C GLY A 103 -4.53 -12.46 4.58
N ASP A 104 -5.21 -13.41 3.96
CA ASP A 104 -4.73 -14.11 2.76
C ASP A 104 -5.28 -13.52 1.45
N GLU A 105 -6.09 -12.46 1.53
CA GLU A 105 -6.77 -11.86 0.37
C GLU A 105 -6.00 -10.65 -0.16
N LEU A 106 -5.75 -10.63 -1.48
CA LEU A 106 -5.21 -9.46 -2.16
C LEU A 106 -6.22 -8.32 -2.06
N PHE A 107 -5.83 -7.26 -1.35
CA PHE A 107 -6.67 -6.09 -1.17
C PHE A 107 -6.52 -5.11 -2.33
N GLY A 108 -5.29 -4.85 -2.74
CA GLY A 108 -4.99 -3.94 -3.85
C GLY A 108 -3.49 -3.85 -4.13
N ASN A 109 -3.12 -3.07 -5.13
CA ASN A 109 -1.72 -2.86 -5.48
C ASN A 109 -1.42 -1.45 -5.98
N VAL A 110 -0.13 -1.13 -6.03
CA VAL A 110 0.42 0.07 -6.67
C VAL A 110 1.74 -0.28 -7.34
N VAL A 111 2.05 0.38 -8.44
CA VAL A 111 3.38 0.29 -9.07
C VAL A 111 4.21 1.48 -8.62
N VAL A 112 5.41 1.22 -8.13
CA VAL A 112 6.38 2.23 -7.70
C VAL A 112 7.65 2.10 -8.54
N ASN A 113 8.32 3.23 -8.74
CA ASN A 113 9.66 3.26 -9.31
C ASN A 113 10.66 3.36 -8.17
N VAL A 114 11.49 2.33 -7.99
CA VAL A 114 12.59 2.33 -7.02
C VAL A 114 13.81 2.93 -7.71
N MET A 115 14.35 3.99 -7.13
CA MET A 115 15.51 4.71 -7.64
C MET A 115 16.80 4.06 -7.13
N GLU A 116 17.86 4.18 -7.91
CA GLU A 116 19.22 3.93 -7.40
C GLU A 116 19.57 4.98 -6.34
N LYS A 117 20.56 4.63 -5.50
CA LYS A 117 21.11 5.53 -4.48
C LYS A 117 21.95 6.65 -5.10
#